data_AF-A0A8C2W8T1-F1
#
_entry.id   AF-A0A8C2W8T1-F1
#
_cell.length_a   1.000
_cell.length_b   1.000
_cell.length_c   1.000
_cell.angle_alpha   90.00
_cell.angle_beta   90.00
_cell.angle_gamma   90.00
#
_symmetry.space_group_name_H-M   'P 1'
#
loop_
_entity.id
_entity.type
_entity.pdbx_description
1 polymer ?
#
loop_
_entity_poly.entity_id
_entity_poly.type
_entity_poly.pdbx_seq_one_letter_code
_entity_poly.pdbx_strand_id
1 'polypeptide(L)'
;CLSYSEMSDCVKDVFYYFSLQEWNEKLALLAKKRAASCHTDPPPPHASSFSHVGWNTRLSADDVTSFSDAIHSWFEEGKDFLYMSRQCRANATCQHYTQLVWATSSNVGCASQLCLREGDISEMFVCAYYPGGNWEVNGQLVTPYKTGLYCSLCTSVMSGCFRLWDHGGGLCEIPRNPCRMSCGQHGHLNISSCKCMCDPGFTGRFCQVLCSVQCLHGRFKEEECSCLCDVGYGGAECAGKRSILLCAFIYLNNLHTETQIGFIIKTCTETHILRIFIYSS
;
A
#
# COMPACT_ATOMS: atom_id res chain seq x y z
N CYS A 1 -25.68 -12.23 11.50
CA CYS A 1 -24.31 -11.99 10.99
C CYS A 1 -23.96 -13.23 10.17
N LEU A 2 -23.92 -13.14 8.84
CA LEU A 2 -23.87 -14.30 7.92
C LEU A 2 -22.54 -14.38 7.12
N SER A 3 -21.53 -13.57 7.45
CA SER A 3 -20.21 -13.53 6.80
C SER A 3 -19.12 -12.92 7.69
N TYR A 4 -17.85 -13.21 7.40
CA TYR A 4 -16.70 -12.65 8.13
C TYR A 4 -16.67 -11.10 8.13
N SER A 5 -17.05 -10.49 7.00
CA SER A 5 -17.23 -9.05 6.87
C SER A 5 -18.32 -8.50 7.79
N GLU A 6 -19.44 -9.22 7.95
CA GLU A 6 -20.52 -8.83 8.87
C GLU A 6 -20.19 -9.10 10.33
N MET A 7 -19.15 -9.88 10.64
CA MET A 7 -18.73 -10.12 12.01
C MET A 7 -18.00 -8.91 12.60
N SER A 8 -17.16 -8.26 11.79
CA SER A 8 -16.61 -6.93 12.13
C SER A 8 -17.74 -5.93 12.38
N ASP A 9 -18.89 -6.12 11.72
CA ASP A 9 -20.10 -5.32 11.90
C ASP A 9 -20.89 -5.68 13.17
N CYS A 10 -20.95 -6.95 13.60
CA CYS A 10 -21.61 -7.33 14.86
C CYS A 10 -20.74 -7.02 16.11
N VAL A 11 -19.43 -6.85 15.92
CA VAL A 11 -18.46 -6.32 16.90
C VAL A 11 -18.64 -4.79 17.09
N LYS A 12 -19.46 -4.10 16.28
CA LYS A 12 -19.65 -2.63 16.35
C LYS A 12 -20.18 -2.12 17.69
N ASP A 13 -21.02 -2.88 18.38
CA ASP A 13 -21.72 -2.38 19.57
C ASP A 13 -20.88 -2.42 20.86
N VAL A 14 -19.69 -3.04 20.85
CA VAL A 14 -18.95 -3.35 22.10
C VAL A 14 -17.43 -3.06 22.04
N PHE A 15 -16.82 -2.88 20.86
CA PHE A 15 -15.35 -2.92 20.73
C PHE A 15 -14.75 -1.70 20.02
N TYR A 16 -13.82 -1.03 20.71
CA TYR A 16 -13.30 0.29 20.33
C TYR A 16 -11.84 0.30 19.85
N TYR A 17 -11.18 -0.87 19.81
CA TYR A 17 -9.83 -1.07 19.29
C TYR A 17 -9.73 -2.48 18.68
N PHE A 18 -10.16 -2.62 17.43
CA PHE A 18 -10.09 -3.85 16.66
C PHE A 18 -9.37 -3.55 15.34
N SER A 19 -8.44 -4.41 14.94
CA SER A 19 -7.79 -4.31 13.64
C SER A 19 -8.63 -5.04 12.61
N LEU A 20 -8.80 -4.45 11.43
CA LEU A 20 -9.36 -5.20 10.31
C LEU A 20 -8.42 -6.37 10.00
N GLN A 21 -8.93 -7.59 10.13
CA GLN A 21 -8.17 -8.79 9.84
C GLN A 21 -8.17 -9.05 8.34
N GLU A 22 -6.99 -9.07 7.75
CA GLU A 22 -6.81 -9.37 6.33
C GLU A 22 -6.55 -10.85 6.10
N TRP A 23 -7.17 -11.39 5.04
CA TRP A 23 -6.91 -12.74 4.59
C TRP A 23 -5.43 -12.95 4.21
N ASN A 24 -4.84 -14.04 4.70
CA ASN A 24 -3.46 -14.41 4.43
C ASN A 24 -3.37 -15.87 3.97
N GLU A 25 -2.96 -16.06 2.71
CA GLU A 25 -2.86 -17.39 2.07
C GLU A 25 -1.90 -18.35 2.80
N LYS A 26 -0.81 -17.82 3.40
CA LYS A 26 0.13 -18.65 4.16
C LYS A 26 -0.51 -19.18 5.44
N LEU A 27 -1.32 -18.36 6.11
CA LEU A 27 -2.10 -18.79 7.28
C LEU A 27 -3.19 -19.79 6.89
N ALA A 28 -3.85 -19.58 5.74
CA ALA A 28 -4.86 -20.52 5.23
C ALA A 28 -4.26 -21.89 4.93
N LEU A 29 -3.05 -21.93 4.37
CA LEU A 29 -2.32 -23.19 4.16
C LEU A 29 -1.96 -23.89 5.49
N LEU A 30 -1.57 -23.13 6.52
CA LEU A 30 -1.33 -23.67 7.86
C LEU A 30 -2.61 -24.20 8.50
N ALA A 31 -3.71 -23.46 8.39
CA ALA A 31 -5.02 -23.90 8.84
C ALA A 31 -5.46 -25.19 8.14
N LYS A 32 -5.24 -25.30 6.82
CA LYS A 32 -5.54 -26.51 6.05
C LYS A 32 -4.74 -27.72 6.55
N LYS A 33 -3.43 -27.56 6.78
CA LYS A 33 -2.59 -28.64 7.34
C LYS A 33 -3.10 -29.09 8.72
N ARG A 34 -3.52 -28.14 9.56
CA ARG A 34 -4.08 -28.45 10.88
C ARG A 34 -5.45 -29.11 10.79
N ALA A 35 -6.34 -28.64 9.92
CA ALA A 35 -7.65 -29.24 9.69
C ALA A 35 -7.53 -30.68 9.18
N ALA A 36 -6.54 -30.96 8.33
CA ALA A 36 -6.22 -32.30 7.82
C ALA A 36 -5.86 -33.32 8.91
N SER A 37 -5.37 -32.87 10.07
CA SER A 37 -5.13 -33.77 11.21
C SER A 37 -6.43 -34.26 11.85
N CYS A 38 -7.57 -33.63 11.58
CA CYS A 38 -8.85 -34.02 12.16
C CYS A 38 -8.82 -34.15 13.69
N HIS A 39 -7.98 -33.35 14.40
CA HIS A 39 -7.77 -33.43 15.84
C HIS A 39 -7.06 -34.71 16.33
N THR A 40 -6.36 -35.47 15.47
CA THR A 40 -5.50 -36.62 15.90
C THR A 40 -4.19 -36.13 16.49
N ASP A 41 -3.64 -35.06 15.93
CA ASP A 41 -2.29 -34.63 16.21
C ASP A 41 -2.32 -33.38 17.09
N PRO A 42 -1.39 -33.26 18.06
CA PRO A 42 -1.17 -32.01 18.75
C PRO A 42 -0.84 -30.91 17.71
N PRO A 43 -1.10 -29.63 18.03
CA PRO A 43 -0.78 -28.50 17.16
C PRO A 43 0.64 -28.65 16.59
N PRO A 44 0.84 -28.51 15.26
CA PRO A 44 2.17 -28.67 14.69
C PRO A 44 3.15 -27.70 15.37
N PRO A 45 4.25 -28.20 15.98
CA PRO A 45 5.19 -27.35 16.69
C PRO A 45 5.88 -26.42 15.69
N HIS A 46 5.68 -25.11 15.86
CA HIS A 46 6.42 -24.00 15.26
C HIS A 46 6.96 -24.21 13.82
N ALA A 47 6.15 -24.80 12.93
CA ALA A 47 6.57 -25.10 11.55
C ALA A 47 6.33 -23.94 10.57
N SER A 48 6.35 -22.70 11.05
CA SER A 48 6.04 -21.52 10.23
C SER A 48 6.99 -20.36 10.50
N SER A 49 7.22 -19.52 9.50
CA SER A 49 7.95 -18.26 9.61
C SER A 49 7.30 -17.22 10.54
N PHE A 50 6.16 -17.55 11.13
CA PHE A 50 5.47 -16.77 12.14
C PHE A 50 5.92 -17.21 13.54
N SER A 51 6.41 -16.26 14.34
CA SER A 51 6.91 -16.53 15.70
C SER A 51 5.81 -17.01 16.66
N HIS A 52 4.59 -16.49 16.50
CA HIS A 52 3.44 -16.86 17.34
C HIS A 52 2.15 -16.82 16.50
N VAL A 53 1.56 -17.98 16.23
CA VAL A 53 0.29 -18.15 15.51
C VAL A 53 -0.81 -18.53 16.51
N GLY A 54 -1.91 -17.79 16.48
CA GLY A 54 -3.11 -18.07 17.26
C GLY A 54 -4.04 -19.01 16.52
N TRP A 55 -4.87 -19.77 17.24
CA TRP A 55 -5.68 -20.83 16.66
C TRP A 55 -7.07 -20.86 17.26
N ASN A 56 -8.08 -20.86 16.39
CA ASN A 56 -9.42 -21.29 16.75
C ASN A 56 -9.76 -22.56 15.98
N THR A 57 -10.38 -23.52 16.67
CA THR A 57 -10.75 -24.80 16.09
C THR A 57 -12.16 -25.18 16.53
N ARG A 58 -12.94 -25.73 15.60
CA ARG A 58 -14.24 -26.33 15.89
C ARG A 58 -14.30 -27.69 15.22
N LEU A 59 -14.82 -28.68 15.94
CA LEU A 59 -15.18 -29.98 15.41
C LEU A 59 -16.69 -30.11 15.53
N SER A 60 -17.38 -30.36 14.41
CA SER A 60 -18.81 -30.64 14.39
C SER A 60 -19.04 -32.09 13.99
N ALA A 61 -19.77 -32.85 14.81
CA ALA A 61 -20.14 -34.23 14.52
C ALA A 61 -21.43 -34.33 13.69
N ASP A 62 -22.27 -33.30 13.73
CA ASP A 62 -23.54 -33.24 13.00
C ASP A 62 -23.56 -32.04 12.05
N ASP A 63 -23.99 -32.32 10.82
CA ASP A 63 -24.18 -31.43 9.68
C ASP A 63 -22.92 -30.67 9.18
N VAL A 64 -22.92 -30.32 7.88
CA VAL A 64 -21.91 -29.42 7.30
C VAL A 64 -22.11 -28.06 7.96
N THR A 65 -21.22 -27.70 8.88
CA THR A 65 -21.40 -26.46 9.64
C THR A 65 -20.94 -25.33 8.75
N SER A 66 -21.82 -24.36 8.51
CA SER A 66 -21.41 -23.21 7.72
C SER A 66 -20.27 -22.47 8.44
N PHE A 67 -19.35 -21.89 7.66
CA PHE A 67 -18.31 -21.01 8.17
C PHE A 67 -18.88 -19.97 9.15
N SER A 68 -20.07 -19.44 8.85
CA SER A 68 -20.74 -18.45 9.68
C SER A 68 -21.12 -18.99 11.07
N ASP A 69 -21.57 -20.24 11.17
CA ASP A 69 -21.99 -20.83 12.44
C ASP A 69 -20.81 -21.10 13.35
N ALA A 70 -19.68 -21.56 12.79
CA ALA A 70 -18.44 -21.76 13.52
C ALA A 70 -17.98 -20.44 14.13
N ILE A 71 -17.91 -19.41 13.30
CA ILE A 71 -17.48 -18.07 13.65
C ILE A 71 -18.43 -17.45 14.68
N HIS A 72 -19.76 -17.54 14.47
CA HIS A 72 -20.77 -17.05 15.41
C HIS A 72 -20.64 -17.71 16.79
N SER A 73 -20.44 -19.03 16.85
CA SER A 73 -20.30 -19.73 18.13
C SER A 73 -19.10 -19.26 18.95
N TRP A 74 -17.98 -18.98 18.28
CA TRP A 74 -16.80 -18.44 18.94
C TRP A 74 -17.03 -17.04 19.47
N PHE A 75 -17.87 -16.22 18.81
CA PHE A 75 -18.17 -14.87 19.28
C PHE A 75 -19.18 -14.84 20.43
N GLU A 76 -20.11 -15.78 20.45
CA GLU A 76 -21.09 -15.94 21.53
C GLU A 76 -20.44 -16.17 22.91
N GLU A 77 -19.24 -16.75 22.94
CA GLU A 77 -18.42 -16.85 24.17
C GLU A 77 -18.17 -15.50 24.85
N GLY A 78 -18.22 -14.40 24.08
CA GLY A 78 -18.08 -13.04 24.61
C GLY A 78 -19.14 -12.66 25.65
N LYS A 79 -20.29 -13.33 25.66
CA LYS A 79 -21.35 -13.14 26.68
C LYS A 79 -20.89 -13.54 28.09
N ASP A 80 -19.91 -14.42 28.18
CA ASP A 80 -19.34 -14.91 29.44
C ASP A 80 -17.97 -14.26 29.74
N PHE A 81 -17.44 -13.42 28.87
CA PHE A 81 -16.17 -12.74 29.07
C PHE A 81 -16.32 -11.48 29.95
N LEU A 82 -15.65 -11.48 31.10
CA LEU A 82 -15.61 -10.36 32.04
C LEU A 82 -14.41 -9.46 31.74
N TYR A 83 -14.63 -8.42 30.94
CA TYR A 83 -13.56 -7.54 30.45
C TYR A 83 -12.70 -6.92 31.57
N MET A 84 -13.34 -6.40 32.63
CA MET A 84 -12.63 -5.70 33.71
C MET A 84 -11.70 -6.62 34.51
N SER A 85 -12.12 -7.87 34.76
CA SER A 85 -11.31 -8.86 35.48
C SER A 85 -10.40 -9.66 34.56
N ARG A 86 -10.58 -9.57 33.23
CA ARG A 86 -9.86 -10.34 32.21
C ARG A 86 -10.04 -11.84 32.39
N GLN A 87 -11.26 -12.24 32.79
CA GLN A 87 -11.60 -13.63 33.11
C GLN A 87 -12.83 -14.06 32.32
N CYS A 88 -12.90 -15.35 32.03
CA CYS A 88 -14.14 -15.97 31.60
C CYS A 88 -14.99 -16.33 32.83
N ARG A 89 -16.31 -16.33 32.70
CA ARG A 89 -17.20 -16.83 33.75
C ARG A 89 -16.81 -18.26 34.13
N ALA A 90 -17.00 -18.62 35.40
CA ALA A 90 -16.73 -19.98 35.87
C ALA A 90 -17.48 -21.00 35.02
N ASN A 91 -16.78 -22.07 34.62
CA ASN A 91 -17.28 -23.14 33.74
C ASN A 91 -17.66 -22.71 32.31
N ALA A 92 -17.22 -21.53 31.85
CA ALA A 92 -17.37 -21.09 30.47
C ALA A 92 -16.01 -21.06 29.75
N THR A 93 -16.05 -21.05 28.42
CA THR A 93 -14.88 -20.90 27.54
C THR A 93 -14.98 -19.57 26.82
N CYS A 94 -13.89 -18.81 26.81
CA CYS A 94 -13.80 -17.51 26.13
C CYS A 94 -12.60 -17.39 25.18
N GLN A 95 -11.81 -18.45 25.05
CA GLN A 95 -10.53 -18.39 24.32
C GLN A 95 -10.72 -18.11 22.83
N HIS A 96 -11.81 -18.59 22.22
CA HIS A 96 -12.06 -18.36 20.81
C HIS A 96 -12.52 -16.92 20.58
N TYR A 97 -13.40 -16.42 21.45
CA TYR A 97 -13.81 -15.02 21.42
C TYR A 97 -12.62 -14.07 21.61
N THR A 98 -11.78 -14.28 22.63
CA THR A 98 -10.67 -13.36 22.90
C THR A 98 -9.67 -13.34 21.74
N GLN A 99 -9.43 -14.48 21.09
CA GLN A 99 -8.64 -14.52 19.86
C GLN A 99 -9.34 -13.80 18.69
N LEU A 100 -10.65 -13.98 18.52
CA LEU A 100 -11.41 -13.31 17.47
C LEU A 100 -11.32 -11.79 17.58
N VAL A 101 -11.41 -11.25 18.80
CA VAL A 101 -11.36 -9.80 19.07
C VAL A 101 -9.97 -9.30 19.47
N TRP A 102 -8.92 -10.08 19.20
CA TRP A 102 -7.56 -9.71 19.59
C TRP A 102 -7.02 -8.57 18.72
N ALA A 103 -6.78 -7.42 19.33
CA ALA A 103 -6.58 -6.18 18.60
C ALA A 103 -5.30 -6.15 17.77
N THR A 104 -4.26 -6.90 18.15
CA THR A 104 -3.02 -6.99 17.39
C THR A 104 -3.05 -8.07 16.32
N SER A 105 -4.07 -8.94 16.28
CA SER A 105 -4.20 -9.94 15.23
C SER A 105 -4.73 -9.27 13.97
N SER A 106 -3.84 -9.01 13.01
CA SER A 106 -4.14 -8.29 11.77
C SER A 106 -4.36 -9.21 10.57
N ASN A 107 -4.01 -10.49 10.69
CA ASN A 107 -4.12 -11.45 9.61
C ASN A 107 -4.82 -12.72 10.06
N VAL A 108 -5.62 -13.28 9.16
CA VAL A 108 -6.33 -14.54 9.36
C VAL A 108 -6.21 -15.43 8.14
N GLY A 109 -6.21 -16.75 8.33
CA GLY A 109 -6.44 -17.71 7.26
C GLY A 109 -7.13 -18.94 7.83
N CYS A 110 -8.15 -19.43 7.13
CA CYS A 110 -8.99 -20.52 7.62
C CYS A 110 -9.09 -21.67 6.60
N ALA A 111 -9.48 -22.84 7.08
CA ALA A 111 -9.77 -24.01 6.26
C ALA A 111 -10.76 -24.94 6.99
N SER A 112 -11.54 -25.70 6.23
CA SER A 112 -12.29 -26.84 6.73
C SER A 112 -11.78 -28.15 6.16
N GLN A 113 -12.03 -29.25 6.88
CA GLN A 113 -11.74 -30.61 6.46
C GLN A 113 -12.84 -31.53 6.95
N LEU A 114 -13.39 -32.36 6.05
CA LEU A 114 -14.24 -33.48 6.43
C LEU A 114 -13.37 -34.62 6.97
N CYS A 115 -13.73 -35.13 8.13
CA CYS A 115 -13.01 -36.09 8.94
C CYS A 115 -13.83 -37.35 9.08
N LEU A 116 -13.32 -38.45 8.54
CA LEU A 116 -13.96 -39.77 8.60
C LEU A 116 -13.21 -40.62 9.63
N ARG A 117 -13.89 -41.04 10.70
CA ARG A 117 -13.30 -41.91 11.73
C ARG A 117 -14.28 -43.00 12.11
N GLU A 118 -13.89 -44.26 11.93
CA GLU A 118 -14.64 -45.44 12.40
C GLU A 118 -16.12 -45.50 11.98
N GLY A 119 -16.50 -44.81 10.89
CA GLY A 119 -17.89 -44.73 10.41
C GLY A 119 -18.59 -43.41 10.75
N ASP A 120 -18.03 -42.61 11.65
CA ASP A 120 -18.51 -41.28 11.98
C ASP A 120 -17.92 -40.22 11.03
N ILE A 121 -18.78 -39.32 10.59
CA ILE A 121 -18.43 -38.18 9.76
C ILE A 121 -18.45 -36.94 10.65
N SER A 122 -17.35 -36.20 10.65
CA SER A 122 -17.26 -34.90 11.34
C SER A 122 -16.61 -33.88 10.43
N GLU A 123 -16.83 -32.59 10.68
CA GLU A 123 -16.15 -31.50 9.99
C GLU A 123 -15.29 -30.72 10.98
N MET A 124 -14.00 -30.58 10.65
CA MET A 124 -13.07 -29.76 11.40
C MET A 124 -12.88 -28.42 10.70
N PHE A 125 -13.23 -27.34 11.39
CA PHE A 125 -13.01 -25.97 10.94
C PHE A 125 -11.89 -25.31 11.76
N VAL A 126 -10.93 -24.69 11.08
CA VAL A 126 -9.73 -24.12 11.69
C VAL A 126 -9.47 -22.72 11.14
N CYS A 127 -9.20 -21.77 12.03
CA CYS A 127 -8.65 -20.46 11.68
C CYS A 127 -7.32 -20.23 12.40
N ALA A 128 -6.34 -19.71 11.64
CA ALA A 128 -5.03 -19.31 12.11
C ALA A 128 -4.93 -17.78 12.08
N TYR A 129 -4.40 -17.19 13.16
CA TYR A 129 -4.33 -15.75 13.37
C TYR A 129 -2.88 -15.30 13.54
N TYR A 130 -2.51 -14.16 12.93
CA TYR A 130 -1.19 -13.57 13.11
C TYR A 130 -1.24 -12.04 13.26
N PRO A 131 -0.42 -11.47 14.17
CA PRO A 131 0.16 -12.12 15.35
C PRO A 131 -0.90 -12.89 16.14
N GLY A 132 -0.56 -14.08 16.64
CA GLY A 132 -1.49 -14.86 17.48
C GLY A 132 -1.80 -14.11 18.76
N GLY A 133 -3.02 -14.23 19.28
CA GLY A 133 -3.48 -13.55 20.48
C GLY A 133 -3.40 -14.39 21.74
N ASN A 134 -4.27 -14.08 22.71
CA ASN A 134 -4.41 -14.80 23.99
C ASN A 134 -3.10 -14.89 24.81
N TRP A 135 -2.35 -13.79 24.86
CA TRP A 135 -1.10 -13.75 25.62
C TRP A 135 -1.35 -13.67 27.11
N GLU A 136 -0.50 -14.34 27.87
CA GLU A 136 -0.48 -14.25 29.33
C GLU A 136 0.83 -13.61 29.80
N VAL A 137 0.71 -12.71 30.77
CA VAL A 137 1.85 -12.13 31.49
C VAL A 137 1.65 -12.43 32.96
N ASN A 138 2.61 -13.11 33.58
CA ASN A 138 2.55 -13.55 34.99
C ASN A 138 1.29 -14.40 35.30
N GLY A 139 0.88 -15.26 34.36
CA GLY A 139 -0.31 -16.12 34.52
C GLY A 139 -1.64 -15.39 34.42
N GLN A 140 -1.65 -14.14 33.93
CA GLN A 140 -2.87 -13.39 33.69
C GLN A 140 -3.00 -12.99 32.22
N LEU A 141 -4.19 -13.25 31.66
CA LEU A 141 -4.53 -12.88 30.29
C LEU A 141 -4.38 -11.36 30.08
N VAL A 142 -3.71 -10.99 28.99
CA VAL A 142 -3.66 -9.60 28.50
C VAL A 142 -5.03 -9.23 27.93
N THR A 143 -5.47 -7.99 28.13
CA THR A 143 -6.74 -7.54 27.54
C THR A 143 -6.71 -7.68 26.02
N PRO A 144 -7.69 -8.34 25.39
CA PRO A 144 -7.69 -8.56 23.94
C PRO A 144 -7.74 -7.24 23.15
N TYR A 145 -8.34 -6.20 23.70
CA TYR A 145 -8.44 -4.87 23.12
C TYR A 145 -8.55 -3.82 24.22
N LYS A 146 -8.39 -2.54 23.86
CA LYS A 146 -8.58 -1.39 24.77
C LYS A 146 -9.90 -0.70 24.47
N THR A 147 -10.66 -0.36 25.51
CA THR A 147 -11.89 0.45 25.38
C THR A 147 -11.55 1.94 25.21
N GLY A 148 -12.36 2.68 24.45
CA GLY A 148 -12.12 4.10 24.19
C GLY A 148 -12.91 4.66 23.00
N LEU A 149 -12.50 5.81 22.47
CA LEU A 149 -13.00 6.29 21.19
C LEU A 149 -12.41 5.44 20.05
N TYR A 150 -13.25 5.07 19.08
CA TYR A 150 -12.78 4.33 17.91
C TYR A 150 -11.62 5.05 17.24
N CYS A 151 -10.64 4.28 16.76
CA CYS A 151 -9.44 4.77 16.10
C CYS A 151 -8.55 5.76 16.88
N SER A 152 -8.83 6.04 18.16
CA SER A 152 -8.03 6.98 18.97
C SER A 152 -6.57 6.57 19.14
N LEU A 153 -6.26 5.30 18.88
CA LEU A 153 -4.92 4.71 19.00
C LEU A 153 -4.36 4.19 17.67
N CYS A 154 -4.96 4.53 16.52
CA CYS A 154 -4.33 4.30 15.22
C CYS A 154 -3.17 5.30 15.03
N THR A 155 -2.07 5.08 15.75
CA THR A 155 -0.95 6.02 15.92
C THR A 155 0.13 5.84 14.85
N SER A 156 0.05 4.80 14.01
CA SER A 156 1.01 4.62 12.92
C SER A 156 0.74 5.65 11.82
N VAL A 157 1.81 6.26 11.31
CA VAL A 157 1.78 7.16 10.15
C VAL A 157 1.17 6.50 8.91
N MET A 158 1.28 5.18 8.86
CA MET A 158 0.71 4.37 7.79
C MET A 158 -0.71 3.91 8.11
N SER A 159 -1.14 3.84 9.37
CA SER A 159 -2.48 3.37 9.73
C SER A 159 -3.55 4.45 9.55
N GLY A 160 -4.69 4.09 8.95
CA GLY A 160 -5.85 4.96 8.84
C GLY A 160 -7.02 4.47 9.69
N CYS A 161 -7.91 5.38 10.08
CA CYS A 161 -9.21 5.01 10.60
C CYS A 161 -10.14 4.68 9.42
N PHE A 162 -10.41 3.40 9.19
CA PHE A 162 -11.43 3.01 8.22
C PHE A 162 -12.80 3.19 8.87
N ARG A 163 -13.55 4.17 8.38
CA ARG A 163 -14.92 4.44 8.82
C ARG A 163 -15.87 3.69 7.89
N LEU A 164 -16.74 2.87 8.46
CA LEU A 164 -17.83 2.27 7.69
C LEU A 164 -18.87 3.36 7.31
N TRP A 165 -19.59 3.10 6.23
CA TRP A 165 -20.57 4.02 5.62
C TRP A 165 -21.72 4.43 6.55
N ASP A 166 -21.90 3.72 7.68
CA ASP A 166 -22.92 4.00 8.70
C ASP A 166 -22.49 5.05 9.75
N HIS A 167 -21.26 5.55 9.68
CA HIS A 167 -20.71 6.59 10.58
C HIS A 167 -20.74 6.24 12.09
N GLY A 168 -21.04 4.98 12.46
CA GLY A 168 -21.21 4.52 13.84
C GLY A 168 -19.94 3.99 14.51
N GLY A 169 -18.81 3.93 13.81
CA GLY A 169 -17.56 3.40 14.34
C GLY A 169 -16.40 3.44 13.34
N GLY A 170 -15.28 2.84 13.71
CA GLY A 170 -14.12 2.71 12.83
C GLY A 170 -13.08 1.72 13.34
N LEU A 171 -12.39 1.08 12.40
CA LEU A 171 -11.32 0.12 12.67
C LEU A 171 -9.96 0.73 12.31
N CYS A 172 -8.92 0.34 13.05
CA CYS A 172 -7.56 0.65 12.62
C CYS A 172 -7.23 -0.26 11.44
N GLU A 173 -6.98 0.36 10.29
CA GLU A 173 -6.53 -0.33 9.10
C GLU A 173 -5.08 0.08 8.82
N ILE A 174 -4.23 -0.88 8.49
CA ILE A 174 -2.97 -0.61 7.80
C ILE A 174 -3.32 -0.70 6.31
N PRO A 175 -3.44 0.43 5.59
CA PRO A 175 -3.77 0.42 4.17
C PRO A 175 -2.73 -0.43 3.43
N ARG A 176 -3.19 -1.34 2.58
CA ARG A 176 -2.33 -2.06 1.62
C ARG A 176 -1.44 -1.12 0.81
N ASN A 177 -1.93 0.11 0.63
CA ASN A 177 -1.22 1.21 0.00
C ASN A 177 -1.38 2.48 0.85
N PRO A 178 -0.43 2.77 1.75
CA PRO A 178 -0.52 3.94 2.62
C PRO A 178 -0.44 5.26 1.85
N CYS A 179 0.06 5.23 0.61
CA CYS A 179 0.15 6.40 -0.25
C CYS A 179 -1.20 6.78 -0.88
N ARG A 180 -2.23 5.92 -0.80
CA ARG A 180 -3.55 6.12 -1.42
C ARG A 180 -3.48 6.52 -2.90
N MET A 181 -2.49 5.97 -3.63
CA MET A 181 -2.29 6.20 -5.06
C MET A 181 -1.68 5.00 -5.74
N SER A 182 -2.05 4.73 -6.98
CA SER A 182 -1.46 3.63 -7.77
C SER A 182 -0.72 4.19 -8.98
N CYS A 183 0.35 3.51 -9.37
CA CYS A 183 1.00 3.77 -10.64
C CYS A 183 0.21 3.12 -11.77
N GLY A 184 0.38 3.64 -12.98
CA GLY A 184 -0.10 3.02 -14.21
C GLY A 184 0.64 1.70 -14.49
N GLN A 185 0.29 1.07 -15.62
CA GLN A 185 0.82 -0.24 -16.00
C GLN A 185 2.35 -0.29 -16.15
N HIS A 186 2.99 0.88 -16.33
CA HIS A 186 4.43 1.04 -16.57
C HIS A 186 5.14 1.74 -15.41
N GLY A 187 4.65 1.53 -14.18
CA GLY A 187 5.28 2.11 -13.01
C GLY A 187 5.13 1.28 -11.75
N HIS A 188 6.14 1.39 -10.89
CA HIS A 188 6.19 0.73 -9.60
C HIS A 188 6.10 1.77 -8.48
N LEU A 189 5.16 1.60 -7.55
CA LEU A 189 4.98 2.53 -6.42
C LEU A 189 6.07 2.31 -5.37
N ASN A 190 6.88 3.32 -5.13
CA ASN A 190 7.74 3.39 -3.96
C ASN A 190 6.89 3.82 -2.75
N ILE A 191 6.59 2.86 -1.88
CA ILE A 191 5.72 3.06 -0.71
C ILE A 191 6.37 4.01 0.32
N SER A 192 7.69 4.04 0.43
CA SER A 192 8.40 4.89 1.40
C SER A 192 8.37 6.37 1.03
N SER A 193 8.42 6.69 -0.27
CA SER A 193 8.38 8.08 -0.77
C SER A 193 7.05 8.49 -1.36
N CYS A 194 6.10 7.55 -1.52
CA CYS A 194 4.83 7.73 -2.22
C CYS A 194 4.98 8.35 -3.62
N LYS A 195 5.93 7.81 -4.39
CA LYS A 195 6.20 8.21 -5.78
C LYS A 195 6.24 6.99 -6.69
N CYS A 196 5.78 7.15 -7.92
CA CYS A 196 5.91 6.12 -8.95
C CYS A 196 7.28 6.19 -9.60
N MET A 197 7.98 5.06 -9.62
CA MET A 197 9.16 4.83 -10.43
C MET A 197 8.69 4.30 -11.78
N CYS A 198 8.95 5.04 -12.86
CA CYS A 198 8.47 4.69 -14.19
C CYS A 198 9.44 3.77 -14.91
N ASP A 199 8.90 2.86 -15.72
CA ASP A 199 9.69 2.10 -16.69
C ASP A 199 10.30 3.05 -17.73
N PRO A 200 11.43 2.67 -18.37
CA PRO A 200 12.06 3.50 -19.40
C PRO A 200 11.08 3.92 -20.50
N GLY A 201 11.07 5.21 -20.81
CA GLY A 201 10.16 5.79 -21.80
C GLY A 201 8.76 6.10 -21.26
N PHE A 202 8.48 5.92 -19.97
CA PHE A 202 7.26 6.40 -19.33
C PHE A 202 7.58 7.51 -18.32
N THR A 203 6.69 8.48 -18.21
CA THR A 203 6.86 9.64 -17.34
C THR A 203 5.54 10.06 -16.68
N GLY A 204 5.62 11.11 -15.87
CA GLY A 204 4.52 11.69 -15.12
C GLY A 204 4.30 11.04 -13.76
N ARG A 205 3.48 11.69 -12.93
CA ARG A 205 3.23 11.29 -11.53
C ARG A 205 2.79 9.82 -11.36
N PHE A 206 2.13 9.27 -12.37
CA PHE A 206 1.59 7.91 -12.37
C PHE A 206 2.19 7.02 -13.47
N CYS A 207 3.24 7.45 -14.19
CA CYS A 207 3.86 6.64 -15.25
C CYS A 207 2.89 6.18 -16.35
N GLN A 208 1.97 7.06 -16.74
CA GLN A 208 0.95 6.80 -17.76
C GLN A 208 1.24 7.52 -19.08
N VAL A 209 2.23 8.41 -19.09
CA VAL A 209 2.58 9.21 -20.27
C VAL A 209 3.77 8.55 -20.95
N LEU A 210 3.57 8.10 -22.19
CA LEU A 210 4.66 7.62 -23.03
C LEU A 210 5.51 8.81 -23.49
N CYS A 211 6.81 8.75 -23.23
CA CYS A 211 7.81 9.70 -23.65
C CYS A 211 8.76 9.05 -24.67
N SER A 212 8.60 9.41 -25.94
CA SER A 212 9.36 8.83 -27.07
C SER A 212 10.32 9.82 -27.73
N VAL A 213 10.73 10.87 -27.03
CA VAL A 213 11.53 11.94 -27.63
C VAL A 213 12.94 11.44 -27.93
N GLN A 214 13.35 11.51 -29.19
CA GLN A 214 14.71 11.19 -29.62
C GLN A 214 15.52 12.48 -29.75
N CYS A 215 16.51 12.67 -28.86
CA CYS A 215 17.38 13.82 -28.92
C CYS A 215 18.50 13.58 -29.95
N LEU A 216 18.45 14.27 -31.10
CA LEU A 216 19.48 14.11 -32.14
C LEU A 216 20.84 14.67 -31.70
N HIS A 217 20.83 15.91 -31.18
CA HIS A 217 22.03 16.65 -30.76
C HIS A 217 21.87 17.17 -29.33
N GLY A 218 21.81 16.24 -28.38
CA GLY A 218 21.66 16.55 -26.97
C GLY A 218 21.47 15.31 -26.12
N ARG A 219 21.20 15.53 -24.83
CA ARG A 219 20.89 14.45 -23.87
C ARG A 219 19.42 14.47 -23.47
N PHE A 220 18.85 13.27 -23.32
CA PHE A 220 17.47 13.11 -22.86
C PHE A 220 17.37 13.34 -21.35
N LYS A 221 16.35 14.11 -20.94
CA LYS A 221 16.03 14.39 -19.54
C LYS A 221 14.72 13.68 -19.19
N GLU A 222 14.85 12.57 -18.48
CA GLU A 222 13.77 11.63 -18.19
C GLU A 222 12.63 12.22 -17.33
N GLU A 223 12.97 13.03 -16.32
CA GLU A 223 11.98 13.63 -15.42
C GLU A 223 11.03 14.64 -16.10
N GLU A 224 11.50 15.30 -17.16
CA GLU A 224 10.75 16.35 -17.86
C GLU A 224 10.31 15.94 -19.26
N CYS A 225 10.66 14.72 -19.70
CA CYS A 225 10.41 14.25 -21.06
C CYS A 225 10.87 15.27 -22.12
N SER A 226 12.10 15.76 -21.96
CA SER A 226 12.64 16.84 -22.80
C SER A 226 14.08 16.56 -23.21
N CYS A 227 14.51 17.18 -24.30
CA CYS A 227 15.89 17.15 -24.74
C CYS A 227 16.64 18.38 -24.26
N LEU A 228 17.79 18.16 -23.64
CA LEU A 228 18.75 19.22 -23.38
C LEU A 228 19.75 19.28 -24.55
N CYS A 229 19.61 20.29 -25.39
CA CYS A 229 20.38 20.42 -26.61
C CYS A 229 21.83 20.85 -26.37
N ASP A 230 22.73 20.32 -27.18
CA ASP A 230 24.11 20.77 -27.24
C ASP A 230 24.20 22.20 -27.82
N VAL A 231 25.31 22.88 -27.55
CA VAL A 231 25.53 24.27 -27.99
C VAL A 231 25.43 24.36 -29.51
N GLY A 232 24.58 25.27 -30.00
CA GLY A 232 24.33 25.46 -31.43
C GLY A 232 23.14 24.66 -31.98
N TYR A 233 22.44 23.91 -31.14
CA TYR A 233 21.23 23.18 -31.51
C TYR A 233 20.02 23.61 -30.65
N GLY A 234 18.81 23.42 -31.16
CA GLY A 234 17.58 23.80 -30.48
C GLY A 234 16.33 23.15 -31.09
N GLY A 235 15.19 23.41 -30.45
CA GLY A 235 13.93 22.71 -30.73
C GLY A 235 13.69 21.55 -29.77
N ALA A 236 12.49 20.96 -29.80
CA ALA A 236 12.07 19.93 -28.84
C ALA A 236 12.92 18.63 -28.91
N GLU A 237 13.44 18.30 -30.09
CA GLU A 237 14.28 17.12 -30.37
C GLU A 237 15.76 17.47 -30.61
N CYS A 238 16.12 18.75 -30.46
CA CYS A 238 17.46 19.27 -30.79
C CYS A 238 17.91 19.04 -32.24
N ALA A 239 16.96 18.80 -33.16
CA ALA A 239 17.24 18.62 -34.59
C ALA A 239 17.54 19.96 -35.31
N GLY A 240 17.07 21.09 -34.76
CA GLY A 240 17.25 22.39 -35.38
C GLY A 240 18.64 22.97 -35.11
N LYS A 241 19.42 23.21 -36.16
CA LYS A 241 20.68 23.95 -36.04
C LYS A 241 20.36 25.42 -35.78
N ARG A 242 20.77 25.95 -34.63
CA ARG A 242 20.66 27.39 -34.35
C ARG A 242 21.75 28.10 -35.12
N SER A 243 21.38 28.78 -36.20
CA SER A 243 22.28 29.67 -36.92
C SER A 243 22.70 30.80 -35.98
N ILE A 244 23.98 30.82 -35.62
CA ILE A 244 24.58 31.97 -34.94
C ILE A 244 24.75 33.05 -36.01
N LEU A 245 23.78 33.96 -36.11
CA LEU A 245 23.88 35.10 -37.02
C LEU A 245 24.99 36.03 -36.48
N LEU A 246 26.06 36.19 -37.24
CA LEU A 246 27.10 37.16 -36.93
C LEU A 246 26.80 38.45 -37.72
N CYS A 247 26.43 39.52 -37.03
CA CYS A 247 26.35 40.84 -37.66
C CYS A 247 27.73 41.49 -37.66
N ALA A 248 28.09 42.10 -38.79
CA ALA A 248 29.18 43.06 -38.85
C ALA A 248 28.62 44.46 -38.60
N PHE A 249 29.04 45.10 -37.51
CA PHE A 249 28.78 46.51 -37.25
C PHE A 249 29.92 47.31 -37.88
N ILE A 250 29.57 48.14 -38.86
CA ILE A 250 30.49 49.07 -39.50
C ILE A 250 30.41 50.39 -38.74
N TYR A 251 31.56 50.90 -38.29
CA TYR A 251 31.66 52.24 -37.73
C TYR A 251 32.80 52.99 -38.41
N LEU A 252 32.59 54.30 -38.55
CA LEU A 252 33.56 55.22 -39.10
C LEU A 252 34.21 55.97 -37.94
N ASN A 253 35.51 55.75 -37.75
CA ASN A 253 36.31 56.57 -36.84
C ASN A 253 36.98 57.66 -37.65
N ASN A 254 36.59 58.92 -37.42
CA ASN A 254 37.27 60.09 -37.97
C ASN A 254 38.39 60.49 -37.01
N LEU A 255 39.62 60.07 -37.31
CA LEU A 255 40.82 60.70 -36.79
C LEU A 255 41.38 61.65 -37.84
N HIS A 256 41.93 62.76 -37.37
CA HIS A 256 41.94 64.08 -38.02
C HIS A 256 42.58 64.23 -39.42
N THR A 257 42.99 63.16 -40.11
CA THR A 257 43.44 63.19 -41.52
C THR A 257 43.22 61.89 -42.30
N GLU A 258 42.59 60.83 -41.75
CA GLU A 258 42.27 59.59 -42.49
C GLU A 258 40.98 58.94 -41.96
N THR A 259 40.06 58.60 -42.88
CA THR A 259 38.85 57.84 -42.55
C THR A 259 39.17 56.34 -42.51
N GLN A 260 39.15 55.72 -41.33
CA GLN A 260 39.29 54.26 -41.20
C GLN A 260 37.92 53.59 -41.07
N ILE A 261 37.68 52.55 -41.88
CA ILE A 261 36.50 51.68 -41.79
C ILE A 261 36.84 50.52 -40.85
N GLY A 262 36.19 50.47 -39.69
CA GLY A 262 36.32 49.37 -38.73
C GLY A 262 35.15 48.39 -38.81
N PHE A 263 35.43 47.10 -38.64
CA PHE A 263 34.41 46.05 -38.55
C PHE A 263 34.44 45.43 -37.14
N ILE A 264 33.29 45.39 -36.46
CA ILE A 264 33.10 44.57 -35.25
C ILE A 264 32.10 43.46 -35.57
N ILE A 265 32.51 42.21 -35.43
CA ILE A 265 31.65 41.04 -35.62
C ILE A 265 31.07 40.63 -34.26
N LYS A 266 29.73 40.64 -34.13
CA LYS A 266 29.02 40.20 -32.92
C LYS A 266 27.89 39.24 -33.27
N THR A 267 27.52 38.37 -32.33
CA THR A 267 26.35 37.50 -32.44
C THR A 267 25.06 38.30 -32.27
N CYS A 268 24.13 38.19 -33.21
CA CYS A 268 22.83 38.87 -33.22
C CYS A 268 21.66 37.88 -33.14
N THR A 269 20.56 38.32 -32.53
CA THR A 269 19.25 37.66 -32.63
C THR A 269 18.44 38.23 -33.80
N GLU A 270 17.52 37.45 -34.38
CA GLU A 270 16.76 37.78 -35.63
C GLU A 270 16.02 39.14 -35.62
N THR A 271 15.84 39.77 -34.46
CA THR A 271 15.18 41.07 -34.28
C THR A 271 15.99 42.30 -34.71
N HIS A 272 17.27 42.16 -35.06
CA HIS A 272 18.18 43.30 -35.33
C HIS A 272 18.56 43.51 -36.81
N ILE A 273 17.75 43.06 -37.77
CA ILE A 273 17.98 43.35 -39.19
C ILE A 273 17.58 44.80 -39.50
N LEU A 274 18.49 45.76 -39.23
CA LEU A 274 18.35 47.12 -39.77
C LEU A 274 18.67 47.08 -41.28
N ARG A 275 17.67 47.37 -42.12
CA ARG A 275 17.86 47.59 -43.57
C ARG A 275 18.71 48.86 -43.77
N ILE A 276 19.94 48.70 -44.23
CA ILE A 276 20.81 49.81 -44.63
C ILE A 276 20.37 50.25 -46.03
N PHE A 277 19.80 51.45 -46.16
CA PHE A 277 19.63 52.12 -47.45
C PHE A 277 20.91 52.89 -47.76
N ILE A 278 21.63 52.48 -48.81
CA ILE A 278 22.74 53.25 -49.35
C ILE A 278 22.15 54.28 -50.33
N TYR A 279 22.13 55.55 -49.95
CA TYR A 279 21.89 56.63 -50.91
C TYR A 279 23.21 56.98 -51.59
N SER A 280 23.28 56.73 -52.90
CA SER A 280 24.29 57.31 -53.79
C SER A 280 23.86 58.72 -54.14
N SER A 281 24.68 59.72 -53.81
CA SER A 281 24.60 61.07 -54.35
C SER A 281 25.19 61.14 -55.76
#